data_AF-A0A7T4QR36-F1
#
_entry.id   AF-A0A7T4QR36-F1
#
_cell.length_a   1.000
_cell.length_b   1.000
_cell.length_c   1.000
_cell.angle_alpha   90.00
_cell.angle_beta   90.00
_cell.angle_gamma   90.00
#
_symmetry.space_group_name_H-M   'P 1'
#
loop_
_entity.id
_entity.type
_entity.pdbx_description
1 polymer ?
#
loop_
_entity_poly.entity_id
_entity_poly.type
_entity_poly.pdbx_seq_one_letter_code
_entity_poly.pdbx_strand_id
1 'polypeptide(L)' 'MKKSKFSEHQIINILKEYESGKSTKDICREHGISAPTF' A
#
# COMPACT_ATOMS: atom_id res chain seq x y z
N MET A 1 6.81 -19.48 -8.62
CA MET A 1 6.11 -18.61 -7.64
C MET A 1 5.82 -17.28 -8.33
N LYS A 2 4.60 -16.75 -8.28
CA LYS A 2 4.29 -15.45 -8.90
C LYS A 2 5.21 -14.38 -8.28
N LYS A 3 5.80 -13.50 -9.10
CA LYS A 3 6.49 -12.31 -8.60
C LYS A 3 5.51 -11.51 -7.73
N SER A 4 5.98 -11.03 -6.58
CA SER A 4 5.21 -10.09 -5.77
C SER A 4 4.82 -8.88 -6.61
N LYS A 5 3.58 -8.41 -6.48
CA LYS A 5 3.08 -7.21 -7.16
C LYS A 5 3.76 -5.94 -6.64
N PHE A 6 4.28 -5.99 -5.41
CA PHE A 6 4.94 -4.87 -4.74
C PHE A 6 6.35 -5.27 -4.30
N SER A 7 7.30 -4.34 -4.42
CA SER A 7 8.61 -4.48 -3.80
C SER A 7 8.54 -4.17 -2.29
N GLU A 8 9.51 -4.67 -1.52
CA GLU A 8 9.61 -4.38 -0.08
C GLU A 8 9.65 -2.87 0.21
N HIS A 9 10.38 -2.11 -0.62
CA HIS A 9 10.46 -0.66 -0.50
C HIS A 9 9.10 0.03 -0.72
N GLN A 10 8.29 -0.47 -1.67
CA GLN A 10 6.94 0.04 -1.88
C GLN A 10 6.05 -0.24 -0.66
N ILE A 11 6.13 -1.45 -0.09
CA ILE A 11 5.36 -1.82 1.10
C ILE A 11 5.72 -0.91 2.29
N ILE A 12 7.01 -0.68 2.53
CA ILE A 12 7.48 0.19 3.62
C ILE A 12 6.96 1.62 3.44
N ASN A 13 7.00 2.18 2.23
CA ASN A 13 6.49 3.52 1.98
C ASN A 13 4.97 3.62 2.19
N ILE A 14 4.22 2.62 1.69
CA ILE A 14 2.77 2.54 1.88
C ILE A 14 2.41 2.53 3.38
N LEU A 15 3.14 1.76 4.18
CA LEU A 15 2.93 1.71 5.64
C LEU A 15 3.26 3.03 6.32
N LYS A 16 4.34 3.70 5.92
CA LYS A 16 4.71 5.04 6.44
C LYS A 16 3.66 6.12 6.12
N GLU A 17 3.05 6.05 4.95
CA GLU A 17 1.95 6.97 4.58
C GLU A 17 0.72 6.75 5.46
N TYR A 18 0.41 5.50 5.82
CA TYR A 18 -0.64 5.21 6.76
C TYR A 18 -0.30 5.72 8.18
N GLU A 19 0.93 5.47 8.65
CA GLU A 19 1.42 5.95 9.94
C GLU A 19 1.45 7.49 10.03
N SER A 20 1.65 8.19 8.91
CA SER A 20 1.58 9.66 8.84
C SER A 20 0.15 10.21 8.84
N GLY A 21 -0.86 9.34 8.89
CA GLY A 21 -2.27 9.70 9.03
C GLY A 21 -3.06 9.79 7.72
N LYS A 22 -2.49 9.34 6.59
CA LYS A 22 -3.21 9.29 5.31
C LYS A 22 -4.29 8.21 5.37
N SER A 23 -5.45 8.50 4.77
CA SER A 23 -6.57 7.55 4.81
C SER A 23 -6.26 6.30 3.99
N THR A 24 -6.66 5.13 4.50
CA THR A 24 -6.49 3.85 3.78
C THR A 24 -7.15 3.86 2.40
N LYS A 25 -8.26 4.60 2.26
CA LYS A 25 -8.98 4.78 0.99
C LYS A 25 -8.13 5.50 -0.05
N ASP A 26 -7.42 6.56 0.35
CA ASP A 26 -6.55 7.33 -0.55
C ASP A 26 -5.32 6.50 -0.94
N ILE A 27 -4.71 5.83 0.03
CA ILE A 27 -3.57 4.93 -0.21
C ILE A 27 -3.97 3.78 -1.16
N CYS A 28 -5.13 3.16 -0.94
CA CYS A 28 -5.66 2.11 -1.83
C CYS A 28 -5.84 2.61 -3.27
N ARG A 29 -6.38 3.82 -3.43
CA ARG A 29 -6.63 4.43 -4.74
C ARG A 29 -5.32 4.78 -5.47
N GLU A 30 -4.34 5.32 -4.76
CA GLU A 30 -3.06 5.72 -5.34
C GLU A 30 -2.17 4.53 -5.73
N HIS A 31 -2.14 3.48 -4.90
CA HIS A 31 -1.27 2.33 -5.14
C HIS A 31 -1.96 1.15 -5.85
N GLY A 32 -3.25 1.29 -6.20
CA GLY A 32 -4.02 0.22 -6.84
C GLY A 32 -4.13 -1.03 -5.96
N ILE A 33 -4.32 -0.80 -4.66
CA ILE A 33 -4.53 -1.83 -3.64
C ILE A 33 -6.03 -1.90 -3.37
N SER A 34 -6.58 -3.10 -3.39
CA SER A 34 -7.96 -3.30 -2.96
C SER A 34 -8.07 -3.20 -1.44
N ALA A 35 -9.12 -2.57 -0.93
CA ALA A 35 -9.32 -2.36 0.51
C ALA A 35 -9.19 -3.63 1.38
N PRO A 36 -9.60 -4.85 0.95
CA PRO A 36 -9.39 -6.07 1.74
C PRO A 36 -7.94 -6.58 1.77
N THR A 37 -7.09 -6.06 0.87
CA THR A 37 -5.66 -6.42 0.78
C THR A 37 -4.78 -5.45 1.54
N PHE A 38 -5.25 -4.22 1.70
CA PHE A 38 -4.63 -3.22 2.55
C PHE A 38 -4.88 -3.56 4.02
#